data_AF-A0A7K2LT73-F1
#
_entry.id   AF-A0A7K2LT73-F1
#
_cell.length_a   1.000
_cell.length_b   1.000
_cell.length_c   1.000
_cell.angle_alpha   90.00
_cell.angle_beta   90.00
_cell.angle_gamma   90.00
#
_symmetry.space_group_name_H-M   'P 1'
#
loop_
_entity.id
_entity.type
_entity.pdbx_description
1 polymer ?
#
loop_
_entity_poly.entity_id
_entity_poly.type
_entity_poly.pdbx_seq_one_letter_code
_entity_poly.pdbx_strand_id
1 'polypeptide(L)'
;DRVRARGLRRLDGADCYTALEALGYHYGPAFQAIEEVWIGPGEALARIRPPAAIGTDAARHHMHPVLLDACFQTLLTPQIPHPEDASQDLADGAPGIRLPLSIDEVRMAAVGDRPVWAHAVVTRRTDGELVGDITVHDDTGAPLGRIGGFRAADVERTTAAVGLSTIDSWLADLTWIDTPHPAGPAAASGTA
;
A
#
# COMPACT_ATOMS: atom_id res chain seq x y z
N ASP A 1 4.11 19.17 -13.38
CA ASP A 1 5.06 20.29 -13.17
C ASP A 1 4.97 21.04 -11.86
N ARG A 2 3.79 21.49 -11.39
CA ARG A 2 3.70 22.31 -10.15
C ARG A 2 4.27 21.67 -8.87
N VAL A 3 4.15 20.35 -8.70
CA VAL A 3 4.68 19.64 -7.53
C VAL A 3 6.21 19.54 -7.59
N ARG A 4 6.78 19.20 -8.77
CA ARG A 4 8.25 19.16 -8.98
C ARG A 4 8.92 20.52 -8.78
N ALA A 5 8.22 21.61 -9.09
CA ALA A 5 8.74 22.98 -8.95
C ALA A 5 8.90 23.45 -7.49
N ARG A 6 8.48 22.67 -6.49
CA ARG A 6 8.53 23.06 -5.06
C ARG A 6 9.89 22.81 -4.39
N GLY A 7 10.95 22.50 -5.16
CA GLY A 7 12.29 22.25 -4.61
C GLY A 7 12.40 20.92 -3.86
N LEU A 8 11.62 19.92 -4.28
CA LEU A 8 11.65 18.58 -3.69
C LEU A 8 12.98 17.88 -3.97
N ARG A 9 13.52 17.16 -2.98
CA ARG A 9 14.72 16.33 -3.13
C ARG A 9 14.42 15.17 -4.08
N ARG A 10 15.19 15.03 -5.15
CA ARG A 10 15.03 13.92 -6.10
C ARG A 10 15.95 12.76 -5.74
N LEU A 11 15.40 11.55 -5.73
CA LEU A 11 16.13 10.28 -5.74
C LEU A 11 15.74 9.51 -6.99
N ASP A 12 16.70 8.79 -7.59
CA ASP A 12 16.34 7.75 -8.55
C ASP A 12 15.80 6.50 -7.81
N GLY A 13 15.28 5.53 -8.56
CA GLY A 13 14.70 4.32 -7.98
C GLY A 13 15.70 3.52 -7.14
N ALA A 14 16.95 3.40 -7.59
CA ALA A 14 17.97 2.63 -6.88
C ALA A 14 18.29 3.28 -5.53
N ASP A 15 18.57 4.58 -5.52
CA ASP A 15 18.83 5.35 -4.30
C ASP A 15 17.61 5.36 -3.36
N CYS A 16 16.40 5.45 -3.92
CA CYS A 16 15.16 5.38 -3.14
C CYS A 16 15.02 4.03 -2.43
N TYR A 17 15.22 2.91 -3.14
CA TYR A 17 15.08 1.59 -2.54
C TYR A 17 16.20 1.25 -1.56
N THR A 18 17.44 1.71 -1.81
CA THR A 18 18.53 1.61 -0.81
C THR A 18 18.19 2.39 0.46
N ALA A 19 17.60 3.59 0.33
CA ALA A 19 17.21 4.39 1.48
C ALA A 19 16.01 3.80 2.24
N LEU A 20 15.05 3.19 1.53
CA LEU A 20 13.94 2.44 2.14
C LEU A 20 14.43 1.18 2.86
N GLU A 21 15.40 0.47 2.28
CA GLU A 21 16.04 -0.69 2.91
C GLU A 21 16.74 -0.32 4.23
N ALA A 22 17.41 0.85 4.29
CA ALA A 22 18.00 1.37 5.52
C ALA A 22 16.96 1.67 6.62
N LEU A 23 15.68 1.83 6.25
CA LEU A 23 14.53 1.95 7.16
C LEU A 23 13.85 0.59 7.45
N GLY A 24 14.42 -0.53 6.99
CA GLY A 24 13.90 -1.89 7.17
C GLY A 24 12.95 -2.37 6.08
N TYR A 25 12.71 -1.58 5.03
CA TYR A 25 11.82 -1.98 3.93
C TYR A 25 12.58 -2.75 2.84
N HIS A 26 12.66 -4.07 2.98
CA HIS A 26 13.35 -4.96 2.03
C HIS A 26 12.43 -5.36 0.85
N TYR A 27 12.23 -4.44 -0.10
CA TYR A 27 11.46 -4.73 -1.31
C TYR A 27 12.29 -5.55 -2.32
N GLY A 28 11.76 -6.71 -2.74
CA GLY A 28 12.37 -7.52 -3.80
C GLY A 28 12.18 -6.89 -5.19
N PRO A 29 12.92 -7.35 -6.24
CA PRO A 29 12.93 -6.72 -7.56
C PRO A 29 11.56 -6.57 -8.24
N ALA A 30 10.62 -7.48 -7.95
CA ALA A 30 9.26 -7.40 -8.48
C ALA A 30 8.41 -6.28 -7.84
N PHE A 31 8.80 -5.77 -6.66
CA PHE A 31 8.13 -4.69 -5.94
C PHE A 31 8.87 -3.35 -6.03
N GLN A 32 9.96 -3.31 -6.80
CA GLN A 32 10.75 -2.10 -7.03
C GLN A 32 10.28 -1.35 -8.29
N ALA A 33 9.07 -0.77 -8.23
CA ALA A 33 8.43 -0.12 -9.37
C ALA A 33 8.59 1.41 -9.42
N ILE A 34 9.14 2.05 -8.39
CA ILE A 34 9.49 3.47 -8.39
C ILE A 34 10.73 3.69 -9.27
N GLU A 35 10.58 4.44 -10.36
CA GLU A 35 11.67 4.83 -11.25
C GLU A 35 12.46 6.02 -10.71
N GLU A 36 11.74 6.98 -10.13
CA GLU A 36 12.31 8.16 -9.46
C GLU A 36 11.25 8.78 -8.54
N VAL A 37 11.69 9.46 -7.49
CA VAL A 37 10.81 10.12 -6.53
C VAL A 37 11.35 11.49 -6.15
N TRP A 38 10.43 12.45 -6.02
CA TRP A 38 10.65 13.76 -5.46
C TRP A 38 10.03 13.82 -4.08
N ILE A 39 10.82 14.10 -3.05
CA ILE A 39 10.42 14.04 -1.64
C ILE A 39 10.50 15.43 -1.03
N GLY A 40 9.48 15.81 -0.28
CA GLY A 40 9.46 17.04 0.52
C GLY A 40 8.76 16.84 1.86
N PRO A 41 8.57 17.94 2.62
CA PRO A 41 7.94 17.87 3.94
C PRO A 41 6.50 17.38 3.84
N GLY A 42 6.27 16.12 4.26
CA GLY A 42 4.93 15.52 4.27
C GLY A 42 4.32 15.23 2.89
N GLU A 43 5.09 15.32 1.80
CA GLU A 43 4.62 14.95 0.47
C GLU A 43 5.71 14.29 -0.38
N ALA A 44 5.28 13.48 -1.34
CA ALA A 44 6.17 12.88 -2.33
C ALA A 44 5.47 12.73 -3.68
N LEU A 45 6.23 12.86 -4.76
CA LEU A 45 5.80 12.58 -6.12
C LEU A 45 6.70 11.50 -6.72
N ALA A 46 6.15 10.33 -7.01
CA ALA A 46 6.87 9.22 -7.63
C ALA A 46 6.44 9.00 -9.08
N ARG A 47 7.43 8.67 -9.91
CA ARG A 47 7.24 8.03 -11.20
C ARG A 47 7.24 6.52 -11.00
N ILE A 48 6.17 5.84 -11.42
CA ILE A 48 6.02 4.40 -11.24
C ILE A 48 5.89 3.74 -12.61
N ARG A 49 6.63 2.65 -12.84
CA ARG A 49 6.56 1.83 -14.07
C ARG A 49 6.50 0.35 -13.71
N PRO A 50 5.73 -0.48 -14.45
CA PRO A 50 5.79 -1.93 -14.29
C PRO A 50 7.22 -2.47 -14.36
N PRO A 51 7.69 -3.19 -13.34
CA PRO A 51 8.98 -3.88 -13.40
C PRO A 51 8.97 -4.96 -14.49
N ALA A 52 10.14 -5.22 -15.09
CA ALA A 52 10.27 -6.31 -16.06
C ALA A 52 9.86 -7.68 -15.48
N ALA A 53 10.01 -7.86 -14.16
CA ALA A 53 9.68 -9.07 -13.44
C ALA A 53 8.18 -9.44 -13.47
N ILE A 54 7.28 -8.48 -13.68
CA ILE A 54 5.82 -8.75 -13.80
C ILE A 54 5.36 -8.90 -15.27
N GLY A 55 6.29 -8.77 -16.23
CA GLY A 55 6.06 -9.03 -17.65
C GLY A 55 4.82 -8.33 -18.23
N THR A 56 4.10 -9.02 -19.12
CA THR A 56 2.86 -8.53 -19.72
C THR A 56 1.63 -8.71 -18.81
N ASP A 57 1.80 -9.21 -17.59
CA ASP A 57 0.67 -9.50 -16.69
C ASP A 57 -0.02 -8.21 -16.20
N ALA A 58 0.75 -7.13 -16.07
CA ALA A 58 0.22 -5.82 -15.71
C ALA A 58 -0.90 -5.34 -16.65
N ALA A 59 -0.79 -5.62 -17.96
CA ALA A 59 -1.78 -5.22 -18.96
C ALA A 59 -3.15 -5.90 -18.79
N ARG A 60 -3.21 -7.01 -18.06
CA ARG A 60 -4.47 -7.75 -17.80
C ARG A 60 -5.21 -7.23 -16.57
N HIS A 61 -4.58 -6.36 -15.80
CA HIS A 61 -5.12 -5.84 -14.56
C HIS A 61 -5.70 -4.44 -14.76
N HIS A 62 -6.77 -4.14 -14.02
CA HIS A 62 -7.25 -2.76 -13.92
C HIS A 62 -6.16 -1.88 -13.32
N MET A 63 -5.54 -2.32 -12.23
CA MET A 63 -4.29 -1.80 -11.70
C MET A 63 -3.53 -2.98 -11.10
N HIS A 64 -2.31 -3.24 -11.58
CA HIS A 64 -1.54 -4.38 -11.09
C HIS A 64 -1.15 -4.16 -9.60
N PRO A 65 -1.23 -5.19 -8.73
CA PRO A 65 -0.94 -5.03 -7.29
C PRO A 65 0.44 -4.41 -6.99
N VAL A 66 1.47 -4.74 -7.77
CA VAL A 66 2.81 -4.10 -7.64
C VAL A 66 2.77 -2.59 -7.89
N LEU A 67 1.99 -2.11 -8.87
CA LEU A 67 1.87 -0.68 -9.13
C LEU A 67 1.10 0.03 -8.01
N LEU A 68 0.08 -0.65 -7.47
CA LEU A 68 -0.70 -0.16 -6.34
C LEU A 68 0.16 -0.08 -5.08
N ASP A 69 0.96 -1.11 -4.81
CA ASP A 69 1.90 -1.12 -3.69
C ASP A 69 2.95 0.00 -3.83
N ALA A 70 3.48 0.23 -5.03
CA ALA A 70 4.39 1.36 -5.26
C ALA A 70 3.75 2.74 -5.01
N CYS A 71 2.43 2.88 -5.20
CA CYS A 71 1.72 4.09 -4.77
C CYS A 71 1.73 4.23 -3.25
N PHE A 72 1.58 3.14 -2.50
CA PHE A 72 1.69 3.13 -1.03
C PHE A 72 3.13 3.42 -0.58
N GLN A 73 4.13 2.79 -1.21
CA GLN A 73 5.56 3.05 -0.98
C GLN A 73 5.89 4.54 -1.14
N THR A 74 5.26 5.21 -2.11
CA THR A 74 5.43 6.66 -2.32
C THR A 74 5.08 7.46 -1.07
N LEU A 75 4.01 7.11 -0.34
CA LEU A 75 3.63 7.77 0.91
C LEU A 75 4.63 7.50 2.05
N LEU A 76 5.42 6.42 1.97
CA LEU A 76 6.45 6.09 2.96
C LEU A 76 7.74 6.90 2.74
N THR A 77 8.02 7.33 1.51
CA THR A 77 9.28 8.04 1.15
C THR A 77 9.55 9.35 1.90
N PRO A 78 8.57 10.15 2.37
CA PRO A 78 8.81 11.30 3.27
C PRO A 78 9.38 10.94 4.65
N GLN A 79 9.63 9.65 4.93
CA GLN A 79 10.37 9.20 6.11
C GLN A 79 11.88 9.09 5.85
N ILE A 80 12.30 9.08 4.59
CA ILE A 80 13.72 8.98 4.24
C ILE A 80 14.40 10.28 4.72
N PRO A 81 15.35 10.19 5.67
CA PRO A 81 16.00 11.36 6.25
C PRO A 81 16.72 12.17 5.17
N HIS A 82 16.75 13.49 5.34
CA HIS A 82 17.62 14.32 4.55
C HIS A 82 19.07 14.06 5.00
N PRO A 83 20.04 13.93 4.09
CA PRO A 83 21.44 13.72 4.47
C PRO A 83 22.03 14.81 5.38
N GLU A 84 21.45 16.02 5.35
CA GLU A 84 21.83 17.13 6.23
C GLU A 84 21.27 16.98 7.66
N ASP A 85 20.12 16.30 7.80
CA ASP A 85 19.46 16.03 9.08
C ASP A 85 19.99 14.75 9.76
N ALA A 86 20.82 13.96 9.07
CA ALA A 86 21.35 12.68 9.54
C ALA A 86 22.32 12.77 10.74
N SER A 87 22.57 13.97 11.26
CA SER A 87 23.53 14.23 12.34
C SER A 87 22.93 14.35 13.74
N GLN A 88 21.61 14.26 13.91
CA GLN A 88 20.98 14.28 15.25
C GLN A 88 19.91 13.18 15.32
N ASP A 89 20.03 12.31 16.33
CA ASP A 89 18.98 11.39 16.82
C ASP A 89 18.78 10.04 16.09
N LEU A 90 19.85 9.37 15.64
CA LEU A 90 19.82 7.90 15.47
C LEU A 90 20.00 7.13 16.80
N ALA A 91 20.08 7.84 17.94
CA ALA A 91 20.29 7.26 19.26
C ALA A 91 19.00 6.90 20.02
N ASP A 92 17.83 7.31 19.52
CA ASP A 92 16.54 7.00 20.15
C ASP A 92 15.62 6.33 19.12
N GLY A 93 15.74 5.01 19.00
CA GLY A 93 14.85 4.10 18.26
C GLY A 93 14.60 4.48 16.80
N ALA A 94 15.26 3.79 15.86
CA ALA A 94 14.87 3.86 14.45
C ALA A 94 13.34 3.68 14.32
N PRO A 95 12.63 4.58 13.61
CA PRO A 95 11.18 4.47 13.49
C PRO A 95 10.83 3.10 12.91
N GLY A 96 10.01 2.34 13.63
CA GLY A 96 9.64 0.97 13.25
C GLY A 96 9.00 0.89 11.88
N ILE A 97 9.11 -0.28 11.25
CA ILE A 97 8.49 -0.55 9.94
C ILE A 97 6.98 -0.34 10.07
N ARG A 98 6.44 0.56 9.24
CA ARG A 98 4.98 0.75 9.12
C ARG A 98 4.44 -0.04 7.94
N LEU A 99 3.42 -0.85 8.18
CA LEU A 99 2.71 -1.63 7.14
C LEU A 99 1.33 -1.04 6.85
N PRO A 100 0.84 -1.16 5.60
CA PRO A 100 -0.55 -0.85 5.27
C PRO A 100 -1.53 -1.57 6.22
N LEU A 101 -2.48 -0.83 6.78
CA LEU A 101 -3.46 -1.35 7.74
C LEU A 101 -4.91 -1.14 7.27
N SER A 102 -5.25 0.04 6.78
CA SER A 102 -6.60 0.33 6.26
C SER A 102 -6.57 1.38 5.16
N ILE A 103 -7.63 1.41 4.36
CA ILE A 103 -7.85 2.40 3.31
C ILE A 103 -9.33 2.77 3.36
N ASP A 104 -9.64 4.06 3.43
CA ASP A 104 -11.03 4.52 3.44
C ASP A 104 -11.68 4.36 2.06
N GLU A 105 -10.94 4.69 1.00
CA GLU A 105 -11.46 4.66 -0.36
C GLU A 105 -10.36 4.39 -1.41
N VAL A 106 -10.71 3.61 -2.44
CA VAL A 106 -9.94 3.53 -3.68
C VAL A 106 -10.86 3.80 -4.86
N ARG A 107 -10.55 4.82 -5.66
CA ARG A 107 -11.20 5.10 -6.96
C ARG A 107 -10.15 5.14 -8.04
N MET A 108 -10.19 4.21 -8.98
CA MET A 108 -9.20 4.12 -10.04
C MET A 108 -9.85 3.86 -11.40
N ALA A 109 -9.40 4.57 -12.44
CA ALA A 109 -9.57 4.18 -13.83
C ALA A 109 -8.63 3.01 -14.18
N ALA A 110 -8.86 2.38 -15.33
CA ALA A 110 -7.98 1.30 -15.81
C ALA A 110 -6.59 1.87 -16.16
N VAL A 111 -5.57 1.33 -15.50
CA VAL A 111 -4.15 1.67 -15.64
C VAL A 111 -3.46 0.68 -16.57
N GLY A 112 -3.68 -0.63 -16.40
CA GLY A 112 -2.95 -1.66 -17.15
C GLY A 112 -1.45 -1.64 -16.86
N ASP A 113 -0.64 -1.66 -17.93
CA ASP A 113 0.84 -1.63 -17.90
C ASP A 113 1.42 -0.23 -18.16
N ARG A 114 0.59 0.81 -18.18
CA ARG A 114 1.10 2.16 -18.41
C ARG A 114 1.85 2.66 -17.17
N PRO A 115 2.97 3.39 -17.35
CA PRO A 115 3.59 4.07 -16.23
C PRO A 115 2.72 5.24 -15.76
N VAL A 116 2.78 5.53 -14.47
CA VAL A 116 1.92 6.53 -13.79
C VAL A 116 2.76 7.47 -12.91
N TRP A 117 2.12 8.55 -12.49
CA TRP A 117 2.62 9.47 -11.47
C TRP A 117 1.77 9.34 -10.22
N ALA A 118 2.38 9.06 -9.07
CA ALA A 118 1.71 9.05 -7.78
C ALA A 118 2.14 10.26 -6.95
N HIS A 119 1.18 11.11 -6.56
CA HIS A 119 1.42 12.20 -5.61
C HIS A 119 0.80 11.81 -4.28
N ALA A 120 1.65 11.62 -3.28
CA ALA A 120 1.26 11.22 -1.94
C ALA A 120 1.41 12.39 -0.97
N VAL A 121 0.40 12.62 -0.14
CA VAL A 121 0.38 13.67 0.89
C VAL A 121 0.05 13.05 2.23
N VAL A 122 0.94 13.22 3.19
CA VAL A 122 0.75 12.82 4.59
C VAL A 122 -0.19 13.82 5.25
N THR A 123 -1.36 13.35 5.67
CA THR A 123 -2.39 14.18 6.32
C THR A 123 -2.28 14.12 7.84
N ARG A 124 -1.78 13.00 8.38
CA ARG A 124 -1.53 12.83 9.81
C ARG A 124 -0.33 11.91 10.03
N ARG A 125 0.54 12.31 10.96
CA ARG A 125 1.64 11.46 11.44
C ARG A 125 1.65 11.46 12.96
N THR A 126 1.75 10.28 13.54
CA THR A 126 2.04 10.05 14.95
C THR A 126 3.21 9.08 15.04
N ASP A 127 3.71 8.82 16.25
CA ASP A 127 4.82 7.88 16.43
C ASP A 127 4.49 6.48 15.88
N GLY A 128 3.22 6.05 15.95
CA GLY A 128 2.79 4.70 15.57
C GLY A 128 2.02 4.61 14.26
N GLU A 129 1.69 5.74 13.63
CA GLU A 129 0.78 5.77 12.49
C GLU A 129 1.12 6.85 11.48
N LEU A 130 0.95 6.50 10.21
CA LEU A 130 1.00 7.41 9.07
C LEU A 130 -0.33 7.32 8.33
N VAL A 131 -1.01 8.45 8.16
CA VAL A 131 -2.21 8.57 7.33
C VAL A 131 -1.93 9.54 6.20
N GLY A 132 -2.39 9.20 5.01
CA GLY A 132 -2.28 10.08 3.86
C GLY A 132 -3.18 9.71 2.71
N ASP A 133 -3.16 10.60 1.73
CA ASP A 133 -3.90 10.46 0.49
C ASP A 133 -2.92 10.35 -0.68
N ILE A 134 -3.29 9.59 -1.70
CA ILE A 134 -2.47 9.40 -2.89
C ILE A 134 -3.33 9.68 -4.13
N THR A 135 -2.92 10.59 -4.99
CA THR A 135 -3.54 10.80 -6.31
C THR A 135 -2.65 10.23 -7.41
N VAL A 136 -3.27 9.56 -8.37
CA VAL A 136 -2.59 8.90 -9.48
C VAL A 136 -2.92 9.62 -10.77
N HIS A 137 -1.91 9.90 -11.59
CA HIS A 137 -2.01 10.64 -12.83
C HIS A 137 -1.27 9.92 -13.97
N ASP A 138 -1.66 10.20 -15.21
CA ASP A 138 -0.89 9.79 -16.38
C ASP A 138 0.23 10.79 -16.71
N ASP A 139 0.98 10.53 -17.79
CA ASP A 139 2.09 11.38 -18.23
C ASP A 139 1.68 12.77 -18.72
N THR A 140 0.41 12.97 -19.04
CA THR A 140 -0.14 14.30 -19.38
C THR A 140 -0.55 15.09 -18.13
N GLY A 141 -0.56 14.43 -16.96
CA GLY A 141 -1.07 14.97 -15.70
C GLY A 141 -2.57 14.75 -15.50
N ALA A 142 -3.25 14.06 -16.42
CA ALA A 142 -4.67 13.75 -16.28
C ALA A 142 -4.89 12.79 -15.10
N PRO A 143 -5.93 13.00 -14.27
CA PRO A 143 -6.19 12.15 -13.11
C PRO A 143 -6.65 10.76 -13.57
N LEU A 144 -5.98 9.72 -13.05
CA LEU A 144 -6.36 8.33 -13.20
C LEU A 144 -7.13 7.82 -11.97
N GLY A 145 -6.91 8.42 -10.79
CA GLY A 145 -7.65 8.06 -9.60
C GLY A 145 -7.02 8.53 -8.29
N ARG A 146 -7.52 7.98 -7.19
CA ARG A 146 -7.16 8.35 -5.81
C ARG A 146 -7.29 7.18 -4.85
N ILE A 147 -6.37 7.10 -3.90
CA ILE A 147 -6.46 6.33 -2.66
C ILE A 147 -6.62 7.33 -1.52
N GLY A 148 -7.71 7.22 -0.77
CA GLY A 148 -8.07 8.10 0.32
C GLY A 148 -7.91 7.43 1.67
N GLY A 149 -7.41 8.18 2.66
CA GLY A 149 -7.32 7.69 4.04
C GLY A 149 -6.47 6.42 4.17
N PHE A 150 -5.41 6.32 3.36
CA PHE A 150 -4.47 5.21 3.49
C PHE A 150 -3.77 5.33 4.83
N ARG A 151 -3.85 4.26 5.64
CA ARG A 151 -3.29 4.17 6.98
C ARG A 151 -2.20 3.11 7.00
N ALA A 152 -0.99 3.49 7.38
CA ALA A 152 0.08 2.57 7.72
C ALA A 152 0.41 2.66 9.22
N ALA A 153 0.52 1.51 9.88
CA ALA A 153 0.78 1.43 11.31
C ALA A 153 2.05 0.65 11.60
N ASP A 154 2.74 1.02 12.67
CA ASP A 154 3.92 0.32 13.18
C ASP A 154 3.56 -1.11 13.60
N VAL A 155 4.29 -2.09 13.06
CA VAL A 155 4.03 -3.52 13.29
C VAL A 155 4.20 -3.90 14.76
N GLU A 156 5.23 -3.40 15.43
CA GLU A 156 5.55 -3.78 16.82
C GLU A 156 4.55 -3.19 17.82
N ARG A 157 4.02 -1.99 17.54
CA ARG A 157 2.91 -1.44 18.34
C ARG A 157 1.56 -2.03 18.00
N THR A 158 1.36 -2.45 16.75
CA THR A 158 0.09 -3.07 16.34
C THR A 158 -0.05 -4.45 16.96
N THR A 159 0.99 -5.27 17.02
CA THR A 159 0.95 -6.59 17.69
C THR A 159 0.66 -6.47 19.19
N ALA A 160 1.13 -5.41 19.85
CA ALA A 160 0.76 -5.10 21.24
C ALA A 160 -0.72 -4.68 21.40
N ALA A 161 -1.37 -4.20 20.33
CA ALA A 161 -2.78 -3.80 20.30
C ALA A 161 -3.73 -4.91 19.82
N VAL A 162 -3.22 -5.94 19.13
CA VAL A 162 -3.99 -7.18 18.82
C VAL A 162 -4.13 -7.97 20.12
N GLY A 163 -5.08 -7.56 20.96
CA GLY A 163 -5.45 -8.30 22.16
C GLY A 163 -5.91 -9.73 21.82
N LEU A 164 -5.78 -10.64 22.79
CA LEU A 164 -6.26 -12.03 22.73
C LEU A 164 -7.67 -12.17 22.13
N SER A 165 -8.53 -11.15 22.29
CA SER A 165 -9.88 -11.10 21.71
C SER A 165 -9.93 -11.13 20.18
N THR A 166 -8.91 -10.64 19.47
CA THR A 166 -8.85 -10.70 18.00
C THR A 166 -8.43 -12.09 17.53
N ILE A 167 -7.51 -12.73 18.26
CA ILE A 167 -7.09 -14.11 18.00
C ILE A 167 -8.26 -15.08 18.26
N ASP A 168 -9.02 -14.88 19.34
CA ASP A 168 -10.21 -15.69 19.66
C ASP A 168 -11.28 -15.63 18.56
N SER A 169 -11.37 -14.52 17.82
CA SER A 169 -12.31 -14.38 16.70
C SER A 169 -11.90 -15.11 15.41
N TRP A 170 -10.67 -15.62 15.35
CA TRP A 170 -10.13 -16.38 14.21
C TRP A 170 -10.07 -17.89 14.49
N LEU A 171 -10.31 -18.30 15.74
CA LEU A 171 -10.44 -19.70 16.11
C LEU A 171 -11.85 -20.17 15.74
N ALA A 172 -11.93 -21.13 14.83
CA ALA A 172 -13.18 -21.79 14.48
C ALA A 172 -13.31 -23.09 15.28
N ASP A 173 -14.44 -23.25 15.97
CA ASP A 173 -14.81 -24.50 16.63
C ASP A 173 -15.79 -25.30 15.75
N LEU A 174 -15.55 -26.60 15.61
CA LEU A 174 -16.42 -27.48 14.83
C LEU A 174 -17.72 -27.74 15.61
N THR A 175 -18.80 -27.04 15.24
CA THR A 175 -20.13 -27.26 15.81
C THR A 175 -21.01 -28.02 14.83
N TRP A 176 -21.43 -29.23 15.20
CA TRP A 176 -22.43 -30.00 14.44
C TRP A 176 -23.83 -29.56 14.85
N ILE A 177 -24.67 -29.22 13.88
CA ILE A 177 -26.08 -28.84 14.08
C ILE A 177 -26.95 -29.92 13.43
N ASP A 178 -27.77 -30.59 14.24
CA ASP A 178 -28.73 -31.57 13.74
C ASP A 178 -29.71 -30.88 12.79
N THR A 179 -29.68 -31.29 11.52
CA THR A 179 -30.55 -30.74 10.49
C THR A 179 -31.56 -31.81 10.09
N PRO A 180 -32.88 -31.50 10.01
CA PRO A 180 -33.86 -32.48 9.60
C PRO A 180 -33.53 -33.00 8.20
N HIS A 181 -33.62 -34.32 8.03
CA HIS A 181 -33.33 -34.96 6.76
C HIS A 181 -34.27 -34.41 5.68
N PRO A 182 -33.76 -33.91 4.54
CA PRO A 182 -34.63 -33.41 3.48
C PRO A 182 -35.56 -34.54 3.04
N ALA A 183 -36.87 -34.26 3.04
CA ALA A 183 -37.87 -35.22 2.62
C ALA A 183 -37.60 -35.63 1.17
N GLY A 184 -37.39 -36.93 0.93
CA GLY A 184 -37.27 -37.47 -0.40
C GLY A 184 -38.52 -37.19 -1.24
N PRO A 185 -38.41 -37.12 -2.58
CA PRO A 185 -39.54 -36.79 -3.44
C PRO A 185 -40.69 -37.77 -3.24
N ALA A 186 -41.89 -37.22 -3.01
CA ALA A 186 -43.11 -38.00 -2.79
C ALA A 186 -43.41 -38.87 -4.02
N ALA A 187 -43.51 -40.18 -3.81
CA ALA A 187 -43.92 -41.11 -4.85
C ALA A 187 -45.37 -40.82 -5.26
N ALA A 188 -45.57 -40.45 -6.53
CA ALA A 188 -46.89 -40.26 -7.11
C ALA A 188 -47.70 -41.56 -7.02
N SER A 189 -48.82 -41.52 -6.31
CA SER A 189 -49.76 -42.63 -6.22
C SER A 189 -50.57 -42.70 -7.52
N GLY A 190 -50.29 -43.69 -8.37
CA GLY A 190 -51.09 -44.02 -9.54
C GLY A 190 -52.36 -44.78 -9.14
N THR A 191 -53.50 -44.27 -9.56
CA THR A 191 -54.82 -44.93 -9.48
C THR A 191 -55.01 -45.98 -10.56
N ALA A 192 -55.54 -47.15 -10.19
CA ALA A 192 -56.41 -47.98 -11.03
C ALA A 192 -57.45 -48.66 -10.14
#